data_AF-A0A919ABU8-F1
#
_entry.id   AF-A0A919ABU8-F1
#
_cell.length_a   1.000
_cell.length_b   1.000
_cell.length_c   1.000
_cell.angle_alpha   90.00
_cell.angle_beta   90.00
_cell.angle_gamma   90.00
#
_symmetry.space_group_name_H-M   'P 1'
#
loop_
_entity.id
_entity.type
_entity.pdbx_description
1 polymer ?
#
loop_
_entity_poly.entity_id
_entity_poly.type
_entity_poly.pdbx_seq_one_letter_code
_entity_poly.pdbx_strand_id
1 'polypeptide(L)'
;MRSGLAADDPRVLHDSVKPLDRALPRHQVTGSTDVGDVSWVTPTVQLMSACLPFGTPGHSWQFVAQGKLPASHKGMVDAAKATGAVAAELLTDAAVLERAQDEFRRVTARTRCPIPDGVLAPPLRAAQS
;
A
#
# COMPACT_ATOMS: atom_id res chain seq x y z
N MET A 1 -16.75 17.24 2.79
CA MET A 1 -17.37 16.78 4.05
C MET A 1 -16.26 16.67 5.08
N ARG A 2 -16.15 17.58 6.06
CA ARG A 2 -15.13 17.48 7.12
C ARG A 2 -15.70 16.56 8.21
N SER A 3 -15.51 15.25 8.07
CA SER A 3 -15.72 14.32 9.17
C SER A 3 -14.45 14.32 10.04
N GLY A 4 -14.56 14.81 11.26
CA GLY A 4 -13.45 14.86 12.21
C GLY A 4 -13.91 15.49 13.53
N LEU A 5 -13.19 15.17 14.61
CA LEU A 5 -13.37 15.80 15.92
C LEU A 5 -13.12 17.31 15.80
N ALA A 6 -13.76 18.10 16.67
CA ALA A 6 -13.45 19.53 16.78
C ALA A 6 -11.98 19.73 17.19
N ALA A 7 -11.38 20.86 16.83
CA ALA A 7 -9.96 21.11 17.11
C ALA A 7 -9.62 21.12 18.60
N ASP A 8 -10.61 21.37 19.45
CA ASP A 8 -10.59 21.42 20.91
C ASP A 8 -11.17 20.15 21.57
N ASP A 9 -11.54 19.14 20.79
CA ASP A 9 -12.06 17.88 21.33
C ASP A 9 -10.93 17.11 22.04
N PRO A 10 -11.08 16.79 23.35
CA PRO A 10 -10.02 16.16 24.13
C PRO A 10 -9.81 14.67 23.80
N ARG A 11 -10.68 14.06 22.99
CA ARG A 11 -10.57 12.65 22.62
C ARG A 11 -9.43 12.46 21.62
N VAL A 12 -8.58 11.47 21.89
CA VAL A 12 -7.53 11.06 20.95
C VAL A 12 -8.12 10.15 19.85
N LEU A 13 -7.48 10.14 18.67
CA LEU A 13 -7.89 9.28 17.56
C LEU A 13 -7.85 7.78 17.92
N HIS A 14 -6.87 7.39 18.73
CA HIS A 14 -6.67 6.02 19.18
C HIS A 14 -5.81 6.00 20.45
N ASP A 15 -6.19 5.19 21.43
CA ASP A 15 -5.51 5.03 22.74
C ASP A 15 -5.18 3.57 23.08
N SER A 16 -5.49 2.63 22.19
CA SER A 16 -5.21 1.21 22.36
C SER A 16 -4.09 0.74 21.43
N VAL A 17 -3.54 -0.44 21.71
CA VAL A 17 -2.65 -1.14 20.79
C VAL A 17 -3.48 -2.18 20.07
N LYS A 18 -3.63 -2.05 18.75
CA LYS A 18 -4.33 -3.06 17.95
C LYS A 18 -3.60 -4.41 18.11
N PRO A 19 -4.27 -5.48 18.58
CA PRO A 19 -3.66 -6.79 18.69
C PRO A 19 -3.10 -7.26 17.35
N LEU A 20 -1.94 -7.93 17.38
CA LEU A 20 -1.39 -8.60 16.22
C LEU A 20 -2.20 -9.87 15.95
N ASP A 21 -3.27 -9.74 15.18
CA ASP A 21 -4.06 -10.87 14.76
C ASP A 21 -3.48 -11.49 13.49
N ARG A 22 -2.79 -12.63 13.65
CA ARG A 22 -2.18 -13.40 12.55
C ARG A 22 -3.19 -14.28 11.81
N ALA A 23 -4.41 -14.42 12.32
CA ALA A 23 -5.46 -15.25 11.75
C ALA A 23 -6.43 -14.48 10.85
N LEU A 24 -6.37 -13.14 10.83
CA LEU A 24 -7.21 -12.35 9.93
C LEU A 24 -6.86 -12.64 8.47
N PRO A 25 -7.88 -12.76 7.59
CA PRO A 25 -7.65 -12.76 6.15
C PRO A 25 -6.79 -11.56 5.78
N ARG A 26 -5.91 -11.70 4.77
CA ARG A 26 -5.10 -10.58 4.25
C ARG A 26 -6.02 -9.37 4.08
N HIS A 27 -5.82 -8.33 4.90
CA HIS A 27 -6.65 -7.15 4.86
C HIS A 27 -6.49 -6.51 3.49
N GLN A 28 -7.52 -6.64 2.65
CA GLN A 28 -7.55 -6.06 1.32
C GLN A 28 -7.73 -4.55 1.46
N VAL A 29 -6.63 -3.81 1.35
CA VAL A 29 -6.68 -2.36 1.26
C VAL A 29 -7.03 -2.02 -0.17
N THR A 30 -8.23 -1.47 -0.39
CA THR A 30 -8.63 -0.94 -1.69
C THR A 30 -8.07 0.47 -1.84
N GLY A 31 -7.36 0.74 -2.94
CA GLY A 31 -6.81 2.05 -3.23
C GLY A 31 -6.60 2.23 -4.73
N SER A 32 -6.27 3.45 -5.15
CA SER A 32 -5.86 3.77 -6.51
C SER A 32 -4.38 4.14 -6.50
N THR A 33 -3.54 3.35 -7.18
CA THR A 33 -2.09 3.54 -7.28
C THR A 33 -1.58 2.89 -8.55
N ASP A 34 -0.59 3.52 -9.17
CA ASP A 34 0.20 3.00 -10.29
C ASP A 34 0.91 1.67 -9.98
N VAL A 35 1.18 1.38 -8.70
CA VAL A 35 1.70 0.07 -8.26
C VAL A 35 0.76 -1.07 -8.66
N GLY A 36 -0.54 -0.80 -8.79
CA GLY A 36 -1.51 -1.74 -9.33
C GLY A 36 -1.13 -2.21 -10.73
N ASP A 37 -0.74 -1.29 -11.62
CA ASP A 37 -0.32 -1.61 -12.99
C ASP A 37 1.00 -2.39 -13.00
N VAL A 38 1.97 -1.99 -12.17
CA VAL A 38 3.26 -2.71 -12.02
C VAL A 38 3.04 -4.15 -11.54
N SER A 39 2.06 -4.35 -10.65
CA SER A 39 1.71 -5.67 -10.10
C SER A 39 1.15 -6.65 -11.11
N TRP A 40 0.84 -6.21 -12.34
CA TRP A 40 0.48 -7.09 -13.47
C TRP A 40 1.69 -7.54 -14.30
N VAL A 41 2.82 -6.86 -14.16
CA VAL A 41 4.02 -7.09 -14.98
C VAL A 41 5.07 -7.91 -14.23
N THR A 42 5.21 -7.72 -12.92
CA THR A 42 6.28 -8.33 -12.11
C THR A 42 5.82 -8.65 -10.68
N PRO A 43 6.42 -9.64 -9.98
CA PRO A 43 6.18 -9.85 -8.56
C PRO A 43 6.32 -8.54 -7.78
N THR A 44 5.27 -8.19 -7.04
CA THR A 44 5.16 -6.89 -6.37
C THR A 44 4.67 -7.08 -4.94
N VAL A 45 5.28 -6.36 -4.01
CA VAL A 45 4.86 -6.29 -2.61
C VAL A 45 4.83 -4.84 -2.15
N GLN A 46 3.88 -4.51 -1.26
CA GLN A 46 3.76 -3.19 -0.66
C GLN A 46 3.77 -3.32 0.86
N LEU A 47 4.34 -2.32 1.53
CA LEU A 47 4.42 -2.24 2.99
C LEU A 47 3.70 -0.98 3.48
N MET A 48 2.85 -1.16 4.49
CA MET A 48 2.30 -0.05 5.28
C MET A 48 3.02 -0.03 6.63
N SER A 49 3.85 1.00 6.85
CA SER A 49 4.57 1.21 8.11
C SER A 49 3.87 2.25 8.99
N ALA A 50 4.19 2.25 10.29
CA ALA A 50 3.65 3.16 11.30
C ALA A 50 4.22 4.59 11.18
N CYS A 51 4.09 5.21 10.00
CA CYS A 51 4.49 6.59 9.75
C CYS A 51 3.45 7.60 10.25
N LEU A 52 2.26 7.15 10.63
CA LEU A 52 1.13 7.97 11.05
C LEU A 52 0.43 7.30 12.25
N PRO A 53 -0.17 8.08 13.16
CA PRO A 53 -1.04 7.55 14.20
C PRO A 53 -2.18 6.74 13.60
N PHE A 54 -2.50 5.64 14.29
CA PHE A 54 -3.60 4.76 13.90
C PHE A 54 -4.93 5.52 13.89
N GLY A 55 -5.78 5.21 12.92
CA GLY A 55 -7.08 5.87 12.75
C GLY A 55 -7.04 7.21 11.99
N THR A 56 -5.87 7.72 11.63
CA THR A 56 -5.77 8.94 10.80
C THR A 56 -6.39 8.70 9.41
N PRO A 57 -7.44 9.44 9.01
CA PRO A 57 -8.03 9.28 7.69
C PRO A 57 -7.05 9.67 6.59
N GLY A 58 -6.94 8.86 5.54
CA GLY A 58 -6.25 9.25 4.32
C GLY A 58 -6.90 10.49 3.70
N HIS A 59 -6.13 11.26 2.93
CA HIS A 59 -6.60 12.50 2.28
C HIS A 59 -7.11 13.59 3.24
N SER A 60 -6.63 13.61 4.49
CA SER A 60 -7.00 14.60 5.50
C SER A 60 -5.87 15.59 5.80
N TRP A 61 -6.21 16.75 6.38
CA TRP A 61 -5.21 17.71 6.85
C TRP A 61 -4.36 17.14 8.00
N GLN A 62 -4.95 16.30 8.84
CA GLN A 62 -4.25 15.59 9.91
C GLN A 62 -3.12 14.72 9.34
N PHE A 63 -3.38 14.02 8.23
CA PHE A 63 -2.39 13.21 7.52
C PHE A 63 -1.19 14.06 7.07
N VAL A 64 -1.46 15.23 6.48
CA VAL A 64 -0.41 16.15 6.02
C VAL A 64 0.39 16.74 7.20
N ALA A 65 -0.29 17.16 8.26
CA ALA A 65 0.33 17.83 9.41
C ALA A 65 1.32 16.93 10.17
N GLN A 66 1.09 15.62 10.18
CA GLN A 66 1.87 14.67 10.97
C GLN A 66 3.16 14.22 10.27
N GLY A 67 3.25 14.29 8.95
CA GLY A 67 4.33 13.64 8.18
C GLY A 67 5.76 14.10 8.51
N LYS A 68 5.92 15.25 9.20
CA LYS A 68 7.22 15.80 9.63
C LYS A 68 7.58 15.50 11.09
N LEU A 69 6.73 14.76 11.81
CA LEU A 69 6.97 14.44 13.21
C LEU A 69 8.11 13.42 13.34
N PRO A 70 8.89 13.45 14.43
CA PRO A 70 9.95 12.47 14.67
C PRO A 70 9.46 11.01 14.64
N ALA A 71 8.21 10.75 15.04
CA ALA A 71 7.61 9.43 14.96
C ALA A 71 7.44 8.95 13.50
N SER A 72 7.00 9.83 12.60
CA SER A 72 6.87 9.53 11.17
C SER A 72 8.20 9.16 10.54
N HIS A 73 9.27 9.88 10.89
CA HIS A 73 10.61 9.56 10.38
C HIS A 73 11.13 8.21 10.92
N LYS A 74 10.82 7.84 12.16
CA LYS A 74 11.16 6.51 12.71
C LYS A 74 10.43 5.41 11.94
N GLY A 75 9.14 5.59 11.67
CA GLY A 75 8.36 4.65 10.83
C GLY A 75 8.90 4.53 9.41
N MET A 76 9.36 5.64 8.82
CA MET A 76 9.99 5.65 7.49
C MET A 76 11.32 4.88 7.48
N VAL A 77 12.17 5.04 8.50
CA VAL A 77 13.42 4.28 8.62
C VAL A 77 13.16 2.79 8.79
N ASP A 78 12.13 2.42 9.57
CA ASP A 78 11.72 1.02 9.72
C ASP A 78 11.25 0.41 8.39
N ALA A 79 10.42 1.15 7.64
CA ALA A 79 9.99 0.75 6.32
C ALA A 79 11.17 0.55 5.36
N ALA A 80 12.14 1.47 5.38
CA ALA A 80 13.34 1.38 4.54
C ALA A 80 14.18 0.14 4.87
N LYS A 81 14.32 -0.22 6.15
CA LYS A 81 15.02 -1.44 6.58
C LYS A 81 14.31 -2.70 6.10
N ALA A 82 12.99 -2.77 6.27
CA ALA A 82 12.20 -3.91 5.81
C ALA A 82 12.31 -4.10 4.29
N THR A 83 12.11 -3.03 3.52
CA THR A 83 12.26 -3.07 2.05
C THR A 83 13.67 -3.45 1.63
N GLY A 84 14.69 -2.90 2.29
CA GLY A 84 16.09 -3.23 2.02
C GLY A 84 16.43 -4.69 2.32
N ALA A 85 15.90 -5.26 3.40
CA ALA A 85 16.08 -6.66 3.74
C ALA A 85 15.44 -7.59 2.69
N VAL A 86 14.22 -7.28 2.25
CA VAL A 86 13.54 -8.03 1.17
C VAL A 86 14.36 -7.97 -0.13
N ALA A 87 14.85 -6.78 -0.50
CA ALA A 87 15.70 -6.63 -1.69
C ALA A 87 16.99 -7.44 -1.58
N ALA A 88 17.66 -7.40 -0.42
CA ALA A 88 18.87 -8.19 -0.19
C ALA A 88 18.61 -9.69 -0.30
N GLU A 89 17.52 -10.19 0.28
CA GLU A 89 17.13 -11.60 0.19
C GLU A 89 16.85 -12.02 -1.27
N LEU A 90 16.10 -11.21 -2.03
CA LEU A 90 15.83 -11.47 -3.45
C LEU A 90 17.08 -11.46 -4.33
N LEU A 91 18.08 -10.65 -3.98
CA LEU A 91 19.35 -10.56 -4.73
C LEU A 91 20.34 -11.65 -4.37
N THR A 92 20.22 -12.28 -3.20
CA THR A 92 21.20 -13.23 -2.67
C THR A 92 20.69 -14.67 -2.60
N ASP A 93 19.37 -14.88 -2.60
CA ASP A 93 18.73 -16.19 -2.60
C ASP A 93 17.84 -16.35 -3.85
N ALA A 94 18.38 -17.07 -4.85
CA ALA A 94 17.66 -17.36 -6.09
C ALA A 94 16.38 -18.18 -5.86
N ALA A 95 16.34 -19.04 -4.84
CA ALA A 95 15.17 -19.87 -4.57
C ALA A 95 14.00 -19.02 -4.04
N VAL A 96 14.26 -17.94 -3.29
CA VAL A 96 13.22 -16.97 -2.88
C VAL A 96 12.65 -16.26 -4.09
N LEU A 97 13.52 -15.79 -5.00
CA LEU A 97 13.10 -15.13 -6.23
C LEU A 97 12.26 -16.04 -7.13
N GLU A 98 12.69 -17.28 -7.33
CA GLU A 98 11.95 -18.28 -8.12
C GLU A 98 10.55 -18.52 -7.53
N ARG A 99 10.44 -18.70 -6.21
CA ARG A 99 9.13 -18.88 -5.54
C ARG A 99 8.21 -17.66 -5.74
N ALA A 100 8.75 -16.44 -5.64
CA ALA A 100 7.98 -15.22 -5.87
C ALA A 100 7.48 -15.13 -7.31
N GLN A 101 8.31 -15.49 -8.29
CA GLN A 101 7.93 -15.53 -9.71
C GLN A 101 6.89 -16.62 -10.01
N ASP A 102 7.01 -17.80 -9.39
CA ASP A 102 6.04 -18.89 -9.52
C ASP A 102 4.68 -18.52 -8.95
N GLU A 103 4.65 -17.90 -7.76
CA GLU A 103 3.41 -17.39 -7.18
C GLU A 103 2.78 -16.33 -8.09
N PHE A 104 3.57 -15.38 -8.57
CA PHE A 104 3.10 -14.34 -9.49
C PHE A 104 2.46 -14.95 -10.74
N ARG A 105 3.15 -15.86 -11.44
CA ARG A 105 2.62 -16.55 -12.64
C ARG A 105 1.29 -17.26 -12.35
N ARG A 106 1.20 -17.95 -11.21
CA ARG A 106 -0.01 -18.68 -10.80
C ARG A 106 -1.19 -17.75 -10.50
N VAL A 107 -0.95 -16.60 -9.87
CA VAL A 107 -2.00 -15.64 -9.50
C VAL A 107 -2.48 -14.85 -10.72
N THR A 108 -1.56 -14.34 -11.55
CA THR A 108 -1.93 -13.53 -12.72
C THR A 108 -2.63 -14.34 -13.80
N ALA A 109 -2.30 -15.63 -13.96
CA ALA A 109 -3.01 -16.52 -14.88
C ALA A 109 -4.52 -16.68 -14.58
N ARG A 110 -4.95 -16.37 -13.36
CA ARG A 110 -6.36 -16.52 -12.92
C ARG A 110 -7.13 -15.20 -12.89
N THR A 111 -6.46 -14.07 -13.05
CA THR A 111 -7.07 -12.75 -12.86
C THR A 111 -7.40 -12.12 -14.21
N ARG A 112 -8.64 -11.68 -14.41
CA ARG A 112 -9.08 -11.00 -15.65
C ARG A 112 -9.20 -9.50 -15.40
N CYS A 113 -8.73 -8.69 -16.35
CA CYS A 113 -9.00 -7.26 -16.32
C CYS A 113 -10.52 -7.02 -16.35
N PRO A 114 -11.08 -6.24 -15.40
CA PRO A 114 -12.51 -5.93 -15.40
C PRO A 114 -12.88 -4.90 -16.48
N ILE A 115 -11.89 -4.19 -17.04
CA ILE A 115 -12.11 -3.27 -18.15
C ILE A 115 -12.28 -4.10 -19.44
N PRO A 116 -13.35 -3.86 -20.23
CA PRO A 116 -13.56 -4.56 -21.49
C PRO A 116 -12.40 -4.40 -22.47
N ASP A 117 -12.20 -5.42 -23.30
CA ASP A 117 -11.21 -5.41 -24.37
C ASP A 117 -11.51 -4.26 -25.36
N GLY A 118 -10.47 -3.59 -25.85
CA GLY A 118 -10.59 -2.45 -26.79
C GLY A 118 -10.89 -1.10 -26.14
N VAL A 119 -11.08 -1.04 -24.82
CA VAL A 119 -11.23 0.24 -24.11
C VAL A 119 -9.88 0.95 -24.04
N LEU A 120 -9.72 2.03 -24.81
CA LEU A 120 -8.55 2.90 -24.73
C LEU A 120 -8.58 3.73 -23.44
N ALA A 121 -7.44 4.08 -22.84
CA ALA A 121 -7.39 5.05 -21.76
C ALA A 121 -7.43 6.49 -22.31
N PRO A 122 -8.05 7.48 -21.63
CA PRO A 122 -7.80 8.88 -21.95
C PRO A 122 -6.30 9.21 -21.79
N PRO A 123 -5.68 10.04 -22.65
CA PRO A 123 -6.25 10.82 -23.75
C PRO A 123 -6.28 10.10 -25.11
N LEU A 124 -5.84 8.84 -25.21
CA LEU A 124 -5.77 8.10 -26.48
C LEU A 124 -7.14 7.95 -27.16
N ARG A 125 -8.24 7.98 -26.38
CA ARG A 125 -9.61 8.08 -26.91
C ARG A 125 -9.85 9.35 -27.73
N ALA A 126 -9.29 10.49 -27.32
CA ALA A 126 -9.53 11.79 -27.96
C ALA A 126 -8.73 11.97 -29.26
N ALA A 127 -7.69 11.16 -29.49
CA ALA A 127 -6.90 11.20 -30.71
C ALA A 127 -7.53 10.40 -31.87
N GLN A 128 -8.67 9.74 -31.64
CA GLN A 128 -9.38 8.91 -32.62
C GLN A 128 -10.77 9.44 -33.01
N SER A 129 -11.16 10.62 -32.51
CA SER A 129 -12.43 11.31 -32.81
C SER A 129 -12.26 12.40 -33.84
#